data_AF-A0A1M3KN11-F1
#
_entry.id   AF-A0A1M3KN11-F1
#
_cell.length_a   1.000
_cell.length_b   1.000
_cell.length_c   1.000
_cell.angle_alpha   90.00
_cell.angle_beta   90.00
_cell.angle_gamma   90.00
#
_symmetry.space_group_name_H-M   'P 1'
#
loop_
_entity.id
_entity.type
_entity.pdbx_description
1 polymer ?
#
loop_
_entity_poly.entity_id
_entity_poly.type
_entity_poly.pdbx_seq_one_letter_code
_entity_poly.pdbx_strand_id
1 'polypeptide(L)'
;MVSRRTILQALPFLGASVAAPAIADDLAKWQADPETMTVEQRRDHHLAEFKRACEEIDPNIRDWSFSRDEDRGTLALIAFVRTGRYEGDGLYESGTENIWGKRGQWHVKLRPGKIDGHRSFTVQCPGEWQVLTEPRLDTFIGRRLA
;
A
#
# COMPACT_ATOMS: atom_id res chain seq x y z
N MET A 1 40.11 -12.19 -4.43
CA MET A 1 39.36 -12.21 -5.70
C MET A 1 38.07 -12.95 -5.49
N VAL A 2 36.95 -12.27 -5.76
CA VAL A 2 35.57 -12.76 -5.56
C VAL A 2 35.23 -13.77 -6.65
N SER A 3 34.67 -14.92 -6.27
CA SER A 3 33.92 -15.76 -7.21
C SER A 3 32.74 -16.42 -6.51
N ARG A 4 31.56 -15.81 -6.68
CA ARG A 4 30.25 -16.43 -6.47
C ARG A 4 29.30 -15.85 -7.51
N ARG A 5 29.17 -16.54 -8.64
CA ARG A 5 28.11 -16.31 -9.63
C ARG A 5 27.46 -17.65 -9.92
N THR A 6 26.34 -17.92 -9.28
CA THR A 6 25.23 -18.75 -9.78
C THR A 6 24.07 -18.64 -8.78
N ILE A 7 23.08 -17.79 -9.07
CA ILE A 7 21.65 -17.95 -8.74
C ILE A 7 20.91 -17.23 -9.89
N LEU A 8 20.49 -17.95 -10.94
CA LEU A 8 19.08 -18.34 -11.18
C LEU A 8 18.13 -17.13 -10.97
N GLN A 9 17.85 -16.37 -12.02
CA GLN A 9 16.62 -16.49 -12.80
C GLN A 9 15.32 -16.49 -11.98
N ALA A 10 14.55 -15.41 -12.22
CA ALA A 10 13.10 -15.33 -12.31
C ALA A 10 12.49 -14.30 -11.35
N LEU A 11 12.14 -13.14 -11.90
CA LEU A 11 10.92 -12.39 -11.63
C LEU A 11 10.87 -11.21 -12.61
N PRO A 12 10.13 -11.30 -13.73
CA PRO A 12 9.73 -10.12 -14.46
C PRO A 12 8.62 -9.44 -13.64
N PHE A 13 8.99 -8.42 -12.85
CA PHE A 13 8.02 -7.45 -12.32
C PHE A 13 7.58 -6.53 -13.47
N LEU A 14 6.71 -7.04 -14.33
CA LEU A 14 5.73 -6.25 -15.08
C LEU A 14 4.55 -6.10 -14.10
N GLY A 15 4.16 -4.90 -13.67
CA GLY A 15 3.80 -3.78 -14.51
C GLY A 15 2.27 -3.72 -14.56
N ALA A 16 1.66 -3.03 -13.60
CA ALA A 16 0.30 -2.48 -13.70
C ALA A 16 0.05 -1.65 -12.44
N SER A 17 0.49 -0.40 -12.46
CA SER A 17 -0.18 0.59 -11.64
C SER A 17 -1.38 1.07 -12.40
N VAL A 18 -2.55 0.69 -11.91
CA VAL A 18 -3.81 1.16 -12.44
C VAL A 18 -4.12 2.45 -11.68
N ALA A 19 -3.89 3.56 -12.37
CA ALA A 19 -4.43 4.84 -11.98
C ALA A 19 -5.93 4.71 -11.74
N ALA A 20 -6.42 5.19 -10.59
CA ALA A 20 -7.84 5.30 -10.32
C ALA A 20 -8.48 6.29 -11.32
N PRO A 21 -9.43 5.80 -12.12
CA PRO A 21 -10.79 6.33 -12.02
C PRO A 21 -11.86 5.22 -12.06
N ALA A 22 -13.05 5.55 -11.58
CA ALA A 22 -14.31 4.81 -11.71
C ALA A 22 -14.56 3.64 -10.72
N ILE A 23 -15.23 3.95 -9.60
CA ILE A 23 -15.99 2.96 -8.81
C ILE A 23 -17.50 3.13 -9.04
N ALA A 24 -17.90 3.78 -10.13
CA ALA A 24 -19.30 3.86 -10.54
C ALA A 24 -19.64 2.79 -11.58
N ASP A 25 -18.73 2.50 -12.51
CA ASP A 25 -18.96 1.48 -13.56
C ASP A 25 -18.79 0.04 -13.06
N ASP A 26 -18.05 -0.17 -11.98
CA ASP A 26 -17.81 -1.50 -11.42
C ASP A 26 -18.93 -1.98 -10.47
N LEU A 27 -20.04 -1.23 -10.33
CA LEU A 27 -21.24 -1.68 -9.59
C LEU A 27 -22.29 -2.28 -10.53
N ALA A 28 -22.34 -1.85 -11.80
CA ALA A 28 -23.29 -2.36 -12.79
C ALA A 28 -23.01 -3.82 -13.19
N LYS A 29 -21.78 -4.32 -12.98
CA LYS A 29 -21.42 -5.72 -13.24
C LYS A 29 -21.76 -6.69 -12.12
N TRP A 30 -22.13 -6.20 -10.93
CA TRP A 30 -22.19 -7.03 -9.71
C TRP A 30 -23.61 -7.23 -9.17
N GLN A 31 -24.63 -6.93 -9.98
CA GLN A 31 -25.99 -7.45 -9.81
C GLN A 31 -26.14 -8.88 -10.39
N ALA A 32 -25.06 -9.65 -10.45
CA ALA A 32 -25.13 -11.06 -10.81
C ALA A 32 -25.71 -11.84 -9.62
N ASP A 33 -26.69 -12.70 -9.89
CA ASP A 33 -27.26 -13.61 -8.91
C ASP A 33 -26.14 -14.40 -8.20
N PRO A 34 -26.06 -14.42 -6.86
CA PRO A 34 -25.08 -15.20 -6.11
C PRO A 34 -24.99 -16.67 -6.53
N GLU A 35 -26.07 -17.24 -7.09
CA GLU A 35 -26.14 -18.61 -7.59
C GLU A 35 -25.38 -18.82 -8.92
N THR A 36 -25.07 -17.74 -9.65
CA THR A 36 -24.37 -17.79 -10.95
C THR A 36 -22.88 -17.42 -10.86
N MET A 37 -22.42 -16.98 -9.69
CA MET A 37 -21.05 -16.51 -9.49
C MET A 37 -20.05 -17.65 -9.27
N THR A 38 -18.86 -17.54 -9.86
CA THR A 38 -17.74 -18.44 -9.52
C THR A 38 -17.29 -18.23 -8.07
N VAL A 39 -16.49 -19.16 -7.54
CA VAL A 39 -15.94 -19.05 -6.18
C VAL A 39 -15.10 -17.78 -6.03
N GLU A 40 -14.30 -17.45 -7.05
CA GLU A 40 -13.44 -16.27 -7.09
C GLU A 40 -14.28 -14.99 -7.10
N GLN A 41 -15.34 -14.95 -7.91
CA GLN A 41 -16.25 -13.82 -7.96
C GLN A 41 -16.93 -13.60 -6.60
N ARG A 42 -17.41 -14.66 -5.95
CA ARG A 42 -18.03 -14.54 -4.61
C ARG A 42 -17.05 -14.03 -3.57
N ARG A 43 -15.81 -14.52 -3.59
CA ARG A 43 -14.74 -14.03 -2.72
C ARG A 43 -14.50 -12.53 -2.96
N ASP A 44 -14.30 -12.13 -4.21
CA ASP A 44 -13.95 -10.75 -4.55
C ASP A 44 -15.10 -9.79 -4.21
N HIS A 45 -16.35 -10.23 -4.38
CA HIS A 45 -17.54 -9.51 -3.92
C HIS A 45 -17.52 -9.27 -2.41
N HIS A 46 -17.34 -10.31 -1.60
CA HIS A 46 -17.30 -10.15 -0.14
C HIS A 46 -16.11 -9.32 0.33
N LEU A 47 -14.96 -9.42 -0.34
CA LEU A 47 -13.81 -8.56 -0.04
C LEU A 47 -14.10 -7.10 -0.38
N ALA A 48 -14.80 -6.81 -1.48
CA ALA A 48 -15.20 -5.46 -1.86
C ALA A 48 -16.21 -4.88 -0.85
N GLU A 49 -17.20 -5.66 -0.43
CA GLU A 49 -18.16 -5.23 0.59
C GLU A 49 -17.49 -4.95 1.94
N PHE A 50 -16.55 -5.81 2.34
CA PHE A 50 -15.80 -5.61 3.58
C PHE A 50 -14.94 -4.34 3.53
N LYS A 51 -14.21 -4.12 2.43
CA LYS A 51 -13.42 -2.89 2.23
C LYS A 51 -14.31 -1.64 2.30
N ARG A 52 -15.46 -1.66 1.60
CA ARG A 52 -16.44 -0.56 1.62
C ARG A 52 -16.89 -0.27 3.04
N ALA A 53 -17.30 -1.28 3.79
CA ALA A 53 -17.73 -1.11 5.18
C ALA A 53 -16.61 -0.53 6.06
N CYS A 54 -15.36 -0.94 5.88
CA CYS A 54 -14.23 -0.36 6.60
C CYS A 54 -13.97 1.10 6.22
N GLU A 55 -14.06 1.45 4.94
CA GLU A 55 -13.88 2.82 4.45
C GLU A 55 -15.01 3.76 4.90
N GLU A 56 -16.23 3.24 5.06
CA GLU A 56 -17.36 3.97 5.68
C GLU A 56 -17.10 4.25 7.17
N ILE A 57 -16.43 3.33 7.88
CA ILE A 57 -16.08 3.48 9.30
C ILE A 57 -14.88 4.42 9.49
N ASP A 58 -13.82 4.25 8.69
CA ASP A 58 -12.61 5.07 8.76
C ASP A 58 -12.28 5.71 7.39
N PRO A 59 -12.68 6.98 7.19
CA PRO A 59 -12.42 7.71 5.95
C PRO A 59 -10.93 8.05 5.76
N ASN A 60 -10.06 7.70 6.70
CA ASN A 60 -8.62 7.86 6.55
C ASN A 60 -7.94 6.65 5.91
N ILE A 61 -8.63 5.55 5.66
CA ILE A 61 -8.06 4.44 4.86
C ILE A 61 -7.68 4.96 3.47
N ARG A 62 -6.44 4.71 3.05
CA ARG A 62 -5.89 5.17 1.75
C ARG A 62 -5.47 4.06 0.83
N ASP A 63 -5.15 2.91 1.38
CA ASP A 63 -4.59 1.81 0.63
C ASP A 63 -4.89 0.47 1.33
N TRP A 64 -4.83 -0.61 0.57
CA TRP A 64 -5.12 -1.96 1.01
C TRP A 64 -4.04 -2.92 0.51
N SER A 65 -3.49 -3.74 1.40
CA SER A 65 -2.70 -4.91 1.01
C SER A 65 -3.51 -6.18 1.21
N PHE A 66 -3.42 -7.07 0.24
CA PHE A 66 -4.00 -8.40 0.30
C PHE A 66 -2.89 -9.42 0.16
N SER A 67 -2.83 -10.38 1.08
CA SER A 67 -1.92 -11.51 0.99
C SER A 67 -2.67 -12.81 1.26
N ARG A 68 -2.36 -13.83 0.47
CA ARG A 68 -2.89 -15.17 0.65
C ARG A 68 -1.70 -16.12 0.83
N ASP A 69 -1.72 -16.87 1.92
CA ASP A 69 -0.85 -18.01 2.14
C ASP A 69 -1.61 -19.26 1.72
N GLU A 70 -1.28 -19.81 0.55
CA GLU A 70 -1.96 -20.99 0.00
C GLU A 70 -1.65 -22.25 0.78
N ASP A 71 -0.44 -22.36 1.34
CA ASP A 71 0.02 -23.52 2.12
C ASP A 71 -0.69 -23.62 3.47
N ARG A 72 -1.02 -22.46 4.06
CA ARG A 72 -1.72 -22.37 5.36
C ARG A 72 -3.21 -22.05 5.25
N GLY A 73 -3.73 -21.92 4.02
CA GLY A 73 -5.12 -21.51 3.78
C GLY A 73 -5.51 -20.18 4.44
N THR A 74 -4.53 -19.30 4.70
CA THR A 74 -4.74 -18.05 5.43
C THR A 74 -4.86 -16.88 4.46
N LEU A 75 -5.82 -15.99 4.74
CA LEU A 75 -6.04 -14.75 4.00
C LEU A 75 -5.86 -13.58 4.97
N ALA A 76 -5.01 -12.64 4.62
CA ALA A 76 -4.83 -11.39 5.36
C ALA A 76 -5.15 -10.20 4.45
N LEU A 77 -6.01 -9.32 4.95
CA LEU A 77 -6.32 -8.04 4.35
C LEU A 77 -5.89 -6.96 5.35
N ILE A 78 -5.03 -6.05 4.89
CA ILE A 78 -4.42 -5.01 5.72
C ILE A 78 -4.83 -3.66 5.15
N ALA A 79 -5.54 -2.86 5.95
CA ALA A 79 -5.83 -1.46 5.64
C ALA A 79 -4.64 -0.59 6.05
N PHE A 80 -4.23 0.34 5.19
CA PHE A 80 -3.29 1.39 5.53
C PHE A 80 -4.02 2.72 5.69
N VAL A 81 -4.00 3.21 6.92
CA VAL A 81 -4.66 4.45 7.30
C VAL A 81 -3.68 5.61 7.13
N ARG A 82 -4.16 6.74 6.64
CA ARG A 82 -3.40 7.99 6.63
C ARG A 82 -3.03 8.36 8.05
N THR A 83 -1.74 8.52 8.29
CA THR A 83 -1.18 8.88 9.60
C THR A 83 -0.48 10.24 9.55
N GLY A 84 -0.21 10.76 8.35
CA GLY A 84 0.41 12.06 8.13
C GLY A 84 0.19 12.59 6.73
N ARG A 85 0.81 13.74 6.45
CA ARG A 85 0.83 14.35 5.13
C ARG A 85 2.17 15.01 4.92
N TYR A 86 2.68 14.96 3.69
CA TYR A 86 3.89 15.68 3.33
C TYR A 86 3.68 17.22 3.37
N GLU A 87 4.49 17.90 4.17
CA GLU A 87 4.49 19.35 4.41
C GLU A 87 5.80 20.04 3.96
N GLY A 88 6.63 19.34 3.20
CA GLY A 88 7.94 19.81 2.75
C GLY A 88 9.07 18.83 3.07
N ASP A 89 10.23 19.02 2.43
CA ASP A 89 11.41 18.20 2.71
C ASP A 89 11.86 18.41 4.15
N GLY A 90 12.21 17.33 4.84
CA GLY A 90 12.56 17.44 6.26
C GLY A 90 12.49 16.13 7.02
N LEU A 91 12.49 16.25 8.33
CA LEU A 91 12.43 15.12 9.25
C LEU A 91 10.98 14.88 9.67
N TYR A 92 10.52 13.64 9.56
CA TYR A 92 9.19 13.21 9.97
C TYR A 92 9.31 12.07 10.98
N GLU A 93 8.32 11.95 11.85
CA GLU A 93 8.16 10.72 12.65
C GLU A 93 7.43 9.63 11.84
N SER A 94 7.53 8.38 12.29
CA SER A 94 6.73 7.27 11.79
C SER A 94 5.25 7.47 12.12
N GLY A 95 4.39 7.11 11.17
CA GLY A 95 2.94 7.15 11.32
C GLY A 95 2.42 6.20 12.40
N THR A 96 3.15 5.10 12.64
CA THR A 96 2.85 4.11 13.67
C THR A 96 4.02 3.94 14.64
N GLU A 97 3.69 3.55 15.87
CA GLU A 97 4.67 3.13 16.87
C GLU A 97 5.16 1.71 16.58
N ASN A 98 6.43 1.45 16.89
CA ASN A 98 6.95 0.09 16.90
C ASN A 98 6.48 -0.67 18.15
N ILE A 99 6.86 -1.94 18.26
CA ILE A 99 6.49 -2.82 19.39
C ILE A 99 6.96 -2.33 20.76
N TRP A 100 7.84 -1.33 20.81
CA TRP A 100 8.33 -0.70 22.04
C TRP A 100 7.68 0.67 22.30
N GLY A 101 6.60 1.02 21.59
CA GLY A 101 5.89 2.30 21.74
C GLY A 101 6.68 3.51 21.23
N LYS A 102 7.72 3.29 20.41
CA LYS A 102 8.55 4.39 19.87
C LYS A 102 8.21 4.63 18.41
N ARG A 103 8.16 5.90 18.02
CA ARG A 103 8.06 6.32 16.61
C ARG A 103 9.46 6.48 16.02
N GLY A 104 9.69 5.82 14.88
CA GLY A 104 10.90 6.02 14.09
C GLY A 104 10.99 7.45 13.54
N GLN A 105 12.16 7.86 13.08
CA GLN A 105 12.36 9.15 12.42
C GLN A 105 12.89 8.93 11.00
N TRP A 106 12.34 9.66 10.05
CA TRP A 106 12.59 9.49 8.63
C TRP A 106 12.87 10.84 7.98
N HIS A 107 14.00 10.95 7.29
CA HIS A 107 14.23 12.07 6.40
C HIS A 107 13.47 11.81 5.09
N VAL A 108 12.58 12.73 4.76
CA VAL A 108 11.73 12.66 3.57
C VAL A 108 12.16 13.74 2.61
N LYS A 109 12.38 13.35 1.35
CA LYS A 109 12.73 14.26 0.26
C LYS A 109 11.90 13.98 -0.97
N LEU A 110 11.25 15.01 -1.51
CA LEU A 110 10.54 14.94 -2.79
C LEU A 110 11.52 14.67 -3.93
N ARG A 111 11.18 13.71 -4.78
CA ARG A 111 11.92 13.41 -6.00
C ARG A 111 11.33 14.22 -7.17
N PRO A 112 12.15 14.57 -8.17
CA PRO A 112 11.66 15.33 -9.33
C PRO A 112 10.72 14.54 -10.24
N GLY A 113 10.63 13.20 -10.08
CA GLY A 113 9.83 12.31 -10.91
C GLY A 113 8.54 11.84 -10.24
N LYS A 114 7.63 11.34 -11.07
CA LYS A 114 6.42 10.63 -10.65
C LYS A 114 6.59 9.13 -10.86
N ILE A 115 6.01 8.35 -9.97
CA ILE A 115 5.83 6.91 -10.15
C ILE A 115 4.33 6.72 -10.24
N ASP A 116 3.86 6.15 -11.35
CA ASP A 116 2.45 5.87 -11.60
C ASP A 116 1.52 7.08 -11.44
N GLY A 117 1.97 8.25 -11.93
CA GLY A 117 1.21 9.49 -11.81
C GLY A 117 1.26 10.17 -10.44
N HIS A 118 1.76 9.49 -9.41
CA HIS A 118 1.94 10.02 -8.06
C HIS A 118 3.32 10.66 -7.86
N ARG A 119 3.39 11.68 -6.99
CA ARG A 119 4.69 12.17 -6.51
C ARG A 119 5.45 11.04 -5.84
N SER A 120 6.77 11.03 -5.99
CA SER A 120 7.63 10.03 -5.37
C SER A 120 8.61 10.68 -4.40
N PHE A 121 8.97 9.96 -3.36
CA PHE A 121 9.76 10.48 -2.25
C PHE A 121 10.87 9.50 -1.90
N THR A 122 12.04 10.03 -1.61
CA THR A 122 13.08 9.29 -0.91
C THR A 122 12.80 9.38 0.59
N VAL A 123 12.76 8.23 1.25
CA VAL A 123 12.54 8.11 2.69
C VAL A 123 13.71 7.33 3.28
N GLN A 124 14.42 7.93 4.22
CA GLN A 124 15.67 7.35 4.74
C GLN A 124 15.82 7.53 6.25
N CYS A 125 16.41 6.53 6.88
CA CYS A 125 16.93 6.60 8.25
C CYS A 125 18.31 5.90 8.29
N PRO A 126 19.06 5.95 9.41
CA PRO A 126 20.34 5.27 9.50
C PRO A 126 20.21 3.76 9.20
N GLY A 127 20.77 3.31 8.07
CA GLY A 127 20.78 1.90 7.66
C GLY A 127 19.60 1.46 6.80
N GLU A 128 18.62 2.32 6.52
CA GLU A 128 17.47 1.99 5.68
C GLU A 128 17.13 3.11 4.71
N TRP A 129 16.81 2.73 3.48
CA TRP A 129 16.46 3.64 2.40
C TRP A 129 15.40 3.01 1.51
N GLN A 130 14.37 3.78 1.18
CA GLN A 130 13.31 3.35 0.27
C GLN A 130 12.73 4.52 -0.53
N VAL A 131 12.00 4.18 -1.58
CA VAL A 131 11.26 5.13 -2.41
C VAL A 131 9.77 4.84 -2.27
N LEU A 132 9.01 5.83 -1.83
CA LEU A 132 7.57 5.72 -1.65
C LEU A 132 6.83 6.64 -2.60
N THR A 133 5.67 6.19 -3.10
CA THR A 133 4.68 7.05 -3.74
C THR A 133 3.93 7.87 -2.68
N GLU A 134 3.31 8.97 -3.08
CA GLU A 134 2.55 9.84 -2.17
C GLU A 134 1.49 9.12 -1.33
N PRO A 135 0.63 8.24 -1.89
CA PRO A 135 -0.35 7.50 -1.09
C PRO A 135 0.33 6.63 -0.03
N ARG A 136 1.44 5.99 -0.38
CA ARG A 136 2.17 5.15 0.56
C ARG A 136 2.88 5.97 1.64
N LEU A 137 3.46 7.11 1.26
CA LEU A 137 4.08 8.04 2.19
C LEU A 137 3.08 8.49 3.25
N ASP A 138 1.89 8.94 2.86
CA ASP A 138 0.84 9.44 3.78
C ASP A 138 0.40 8.42 4.84
N THR A 139 0.60 7.12 4.58
CA THR A 139 0.32 6.03 5.54
C THR A 139 1.54 5.63 6.37
N PHE A 140 2.73 6.08 5.96
CA PHE A 140 4.02 5.71 6.54
C PHE A 140 4.56 6.76 7.51
N ILE A 141 4.38 8.05 7.21
CA ILE A 141 4.84 9.16 8.04
C ILE A 141 3.74 9.68 8.97
N GLY A 142 4.14 10.19 10.12
CA GLY A 142 3.31 10.98 11.02
C GLY A 142 3.54 12.47 10.82
N ARG A 143 3.66 13.21 11.92
CA ARG A 143 3.91 14.67 11.87
C ARG A 143 5.34 14.99 11.42
N ARG A 144 5.51 16.19 10.86
CA ARG A 144 6.83 16.78 10.61
C ARG A 144 7.47 17.25 11.91
N LEU A 145 8.78 17.06 12.03
CA LEU A 145 9.60 17.44 13.19
C LEU A 145 10.54 18.61 12.90
N ALA A 146 11.04 18.73 11.67
CA ALA A 146 11.93 19.80 11.20
C ALA A 146 11.84 19.96 9.69
#